data_AF-A0A0Q5W1R4-F1
#
_entry.id   AF-A0A0Q5W1R4-F1
#
_cell.length_a   1.000
_cell.length_b   1.000
_cell.length_c   1.000
_cell.angle_alpha   90.00
_cell.angle_beta   90.00
_cell.angle_gamma   90.00
#
_symmetry.space_group_name_H-M   'P 1'
#
loop_
_entity.id
_entity.type
_entity.pdbx_description
1 polymer ?
#
loop_
_entity_poly.entity_id
_entity_poly.type
_entity_poly.pdbx_seq_one_letter_code
_entity_poly.pdbx_strand_id
1 'polypeptide(L)'
;MREPTKAPLGRPVDGPAKALRPRLAASILLLDRSESDVRVLVGRRSKQHVFMPDVHVFPGGRRDPGDHRIAFARDLPAPLLDRLVGIYRGRLSVSAVRALALAALRELHEETNLAVGPSWTDSDRPAGCLPFRPDLERLRYVARALTPPGHVRRFDTHFFALFTDEVDLDLAVLQDSRELEDFRWVPVGDPTEVAIPDITARILHAVHTRLDADPLLGFDGTVPYFHVRNGRPIRDLL
;
A
#
# COMPACT_ATOMS: atom_id res chain seq x y z
N MET A 1 -26.38 27.64 39.18
CA MET A 1 -26.16 27.05 37.85
C MET A 1 -24.69 27.29 37.50
N ARG A 2 -23.84 26.27 37.57
CA ARG A 2 -22.39 26.37 37.32
C ARG A 2 -22.11 25.89 35.90
N GLU A 3 -21.47 26.71 35.09
CA GLU A 3 -20.97 26.30 33.76
C GLU A 3 -19.82 25.29 33.90
N PRO A 4 -19.70 24.30 32.98
CA PRO A 4 -18.59 23.36 33.01
C PRO A 4 -17.32 24.00 32.44
N THR A 5 -16.25 23.94 33.21
CA THR A 5 -14.89 24.37 32.84
C THR A 5 -14.33 23.50 31.71
N LYS A 6 -14.09 24.08 30.53
CA LYS A 6 -13.29 23.47 29.45
C LYS A 6 -11.84 23.35 29.90
N ALA A 7 -11.27 22.15 29.78
CA ALA A 7 -9.83 21.94 29.94
C ALA A 7 -9.05 22.67 28.82
N PRO A 8 -7.89 23.28 29.11
CA PRO A 8 -7.14 24.04 28.13
C PRO A 8 -6.50 23.10 27.09
N LEU A 9 -6.82 23.35 25.82
CA LEU A 9 -6.03 22.87 24.68
C LEU A 9 -4.60 23.41 24.82
N GLY A 10 -3.61 22.53 24.69
CA GLY A 10 -2.19 22.87 24.74
C GLY A 10 -1.85 24.02 23.80
N ARG A 11 -0.86 24.84 24.21
CA ARG A 11 -0.42 26.04 23.48
C ARG A 11 -0.12 25.74 22.00
N PRO A 12 -0.52 26.62 21.06
CA PRO A 12 -0.04 26.55 19.69
C PRO A 12 1.48 26.75 19.68
N VAL A 13 2.20 25.89 18.95
CA VAL A 13 3.63 26.10 18.70
C VAL A 13 3.73 27.05 17.51
N ASP A 14 4.17 28.28 17.76
CA ASP A 14 4.35 29.31 16.73
C ASP A 14 5.60 29.05 15.88
N GLY A 15 5.40 29.08 14.55
CA GLY A 15 6.43 28.98 13.51
C GLY A 15 6.00 28.06 12.36
N PRO A 16 6.33 28.33 11.08
CA PRO A 16 6.04 27.40 10.01
C PRO A 16 6.86 26.14 10.23
N ALA A 17 6.26 25.10 10.82
CA ALA A 17 6.88 23.80 10.97
C ALA A 17 7.37 23.37 9.59
N LYS A 18 8.69 23.22 9.42
CA LYS A 18 9.33 22.82 8.16
C LYS A 18 8.59 21.59 7.64
N ALA A 19 7.88 21.75 6.52
CA ALA A 19 6.99 20.70 6.02
C ALA A 19 7.80 19.40 5.85
N LEU A 20 7.47 18.37 6.65
CA LEU A 20 8.18 17.11 6.63
C LEU A 20 8.19 16.55 5.21
N ARG A 21 9.37 16.16 4.71
CA ARG A 21 9.47 15.55 3.39
C ARG A 21 8.77 14.18 3.42
N PRO A 22 7.85 13.90 2.49
CA PRO A 22 7.20 12.60 2.41
C PRO A 22 8.23 11.49 2.21
N ARG A 23 8.08 10.41 2.96
CA ARG A 23 8.83 9.17 2.72
C ARG A 23 8.10 8.34 1.68
N LEU A 24 8.83 7.67 0.81
CA LEU A 24 8.21 6.74 -0.13
C LEU A 24 7.65 5.53 0.63
N ALA A 25 6.47 5.09 0.24
CA ALA A 25 5.79 3.94 0.81
C ALA A 25 5.13 3.13 -0.30
N ALA A 26 4.84 1.87 -0.02
CA ALA A 26 4.11 0.99 -0.91
C ALA A 26 3.07 0.20 -0.10
N SER A 27 1.96 -0.11 -0.75
CA SER A 27 0.86 -0.88 -0.17
C SER A 27 0.26 -1.78 -1.24
N ILE A 28 -0.25 -2.94 -0.84
CA ILE A 28 -0.76 -3.94 -1.78
C ILE A 28 -2.20 -4.31 -1.48
N LEU A 29 -3.03 -4.22 -2.52
CA LEU A 29 -4.38 -4.75 -2.54
C LEU A 29 -4.30 -6.18 -3.07
N LEU A 30 -4.41 -7.15 -2.16
CA LEU A 30 -4.58 -8.54 -2.54
C LEU A 30 -6.06 -8.78 -2.83
N LEU A 31 -6.38 -9.11 -4.08
CA LEU A 31 -7.74 -9.18 -4.59
C LEU A 31 -8.15 -10.65 -4.81
N ASP A 32 -9.31 -11.02 -4.32
CA ASP A 32 -9.96 -12.30 -4.59
C ASP A 32 -11.17 -12.05 -5.50
N ARG A 33 -11.22 -12.75 -6.63
CA ARG A 33 -12.28 -12.69 -7.64
C ARG A 33 -12.92 -14.05 -7.90
N SER A 34 -12.81 -14.97 -6.95
CA SER A 34 -13.41 -16.30 -7.03
C SER A 34 -14.93 -16.29 -6.92
N GLU A 35 -15.49 -15.28 -6.26
CA GLU A 35 -16.93 -15.01 -6.17
C GLU A 35 -17.38 -13.93 -7.16
N SER A 36 -18.69 -13.63 -7.20
CA SER A 36 -19.26 -12.61 -8.10
C SER A 36 -18.73 -11.21 -7.82
N ASP A 37 -18.52 -10.87 -6.55
CA ASP A 37 -17.97 -9.58 -6.13
C ASP A 37 -16.49 -9.74 -5.79
N VAL A 38 -15.65 -8.86 -6.36
CA VAL A 38 -14.22 -8.83 -6.03
C VAL A 38 -14.06 -8.37 -4.59
N ARG A 39 -13.34 -9.17 -3.80
CA ARG A 39 -12.99 -8.87 -2.42
C ARG A 39 -11.52 -8.50 -2.28
N VAL A 40 -11.17 -7.82 -1.21
CA VAL A 40 -9.80 -7.40 -0.91
C VAL A 40 -9.44 -7.74 0.53
N LEU A 41 -8.20 -8.19 0.73
CA LEU A 41 -7.65 -8.42 2.06
C LEU A 41 -7.33 -7.09 2.75
N VAL A 42 -7.87 -6.90 3.94
CA VAL A 42 -7.55 -5.81 4.86
C VAL A 42 -7.22 -6.36 6.24
N GLY A 43 -6.32 -5.69 6.97
CA GLY A 43 -6.01 -5.99 8.37
C GLY A 43 -6.22 -4.76 9.25
N ARG A 44 -6.66 -4.96 10.49
CA ARG A 44 -6.81 -3.90 11.48
C ARG A 44 -5.45 -3.57 12.07
N ARG A 45 -5.09 -2.28 12.05
CA ARG A 45 -3.87 -1.82 12.74
C ARG A 45 -3.97 -2.01 14.24
N SER A 46 -2.93 -2.57 14.84
CA SER A 46 -2.85 -2.73 16.29
C SER A 46 -3.00 -1.37 17.01
N LYS A 47 -3.55 -1.38 18.23
CA LYS A 47 -3.79 -0.15 19.00
C LYS A 47 -2.52 0.63 19.34
N GLN A 48 -1.36 -0.03 19.27
CA GLN A 48 -0.04 0.56 19.51
C GLN A 48 0.53 1.26 18.27
N HIS A 49 -0.16 1.17 17.13
CA HIS A 49 0.31 1.74 15.88
C HIS A 49 0.25 3.28 15.91
N VAL A 50 1.39 3.94 15.69
CA VAL A 50 1.55 5.40 15.85
C VAL A 50 0.80 6.20 14.75
N PHE A 51 0.32 5.54 13.70
CA PHE A 51 -0.40 6.17 12.59
C PHE A 51 -1.68 5.41 12.27
N MET A 52 -2.84 6.02 12.55
CA MET A 52 -4.18 5.45 12.31
C MET A 52 -4.37 4.07 12.99
N PRO A 53 -4.31 4.00 14.33
CA PRO A 53 -4.61 2.76 15.05
C PRO A 53 -6.10 2.39 14.96
N ASP A 54 -6.41 1.11 15.11
CA ASP A 54 -7.78 0.57 15.26
C ASP A 54 -8.70 0.77 14.03
N VAL A 55 -8.10 0.81 12.84
CA VAL A 55 -8.80 0.84 11.54
C VAL A 55 -8.19 -0.18 10.58
N HIS A 56 -9.00 -0.69 9.67
CA HIS A 56 -8.61 -1.63 8.64
C HIS A 56 -7.90 -0.92 7.48
N VAL A 57 -6.76 -1.47 7.08
CA VAL A 57 -5.93 -0.98 5.98
C VAL A 57 -5.43 -2.16 5.16
N PHE A 58 -4.95 -1.87 3.95
CA PHE A 58 -4.19 -2.85 3.18
C PHE A 58 -2.82 -3.08 3.82
N PRO A 59 -2.23 -4.27 3.63
CA PRO A 59 -0.82 -4.47 3.95
C PRO A 59 0.06 -3.44 3.24
N GLY A 60 1.09 -2.96 3.93
CA GLY A 60 2.00 -1.99 3.37
C GLY A 60 2.67 -1.07 4.37
N GLY A 61 3.82 -0.57 3.95
CA GLY A 61 4.66 0.27 4.77
C GLY A 61 5.64 1.07 3.94
N ARG A 62 6.71 1.49 4.60
CA ARG A 62 7.67 2.41 4.02
C ARG A 62 8.64 1.64 3.13
N ARG A 63 9.05 2.27 2.03
CA ARG A 63 10.23 1.79 1.30
C ARG A 63 11.48 2.00 2.16
N ASP A 64 12.13 0.92 2.53
CA ASP A 64 13.34 0.92 3.31
C ASP A 64 14.58 1.04 2.42
N PRO A 65 15.70 1.58 2.95
CA PRO A 65 16.93 1.69 2.19
C PRO A 65 17.45 0.35 1.67
N GLY A 66 17.10 -0.77 2.30
CA GLY A 66 17.53 -2.11 1.90
C GLY A 66 16.77 -2.69 0.70
N ASP A 67 15.57 -2.18 0.38
CA ASP A 67 14.66 -2.82 -0.57
C ASP A 67 15.25 -2.97 -1.98
N HIS A 68 16.13 -2.06 -2.38
CA HIS A 68 16.81 -2.12 -3.68
C HIS A 68 17.78 -3.31 -3.84
N ARG A 69 18.12 -4.00 -2.75
CA ARG A 69 19.00 -5.17 -2.73
C ARG A 69 18.24 -6.49 -2.68
N ILE A 70 16.90 -6.45 -2.54
CA ILE A 70 16.09 -7.66 -2.52
C ILE A 70 16.16 -8.32 -3.91
N ALA A 71 16.68 -9.54 -3.95
CA ALA A 71 16.68 -10.36 -5.16
C ALA A 71 15.25 -10.83 -5.47
N PHE A 72 14.86 -10.78 -6.74
CA PHE A 72 13.51 -11.10 -7.21
C PHE A 72 13.55 -12.13 -8.34
N ALA A 73 12.45 -12.88 -8.52
CA ALA A 73 12.37 -13.97 -9.49
C ALA A 73 12.00 -13.47 -10.89
N ARG A 74 11.01 -12.58 -10.96
CA ARG A 74 10.56 -11.92 -12.19
C ARG A 74 10.37 -10.44 -11.95
N ASP A 75 10.66 -9.66 -12.98
CA ASP A 75 10.64 -8.20 -12.91
C ASP A 75 9.24 -7.64 -13.19
N LEU A 76 9.07 -6.35 -12.93
CA LEU A 76 7.87 -5.60 -13.33
C LEU A 76 7.69 -5.67 -14.85
N PRO A 77 6.44 -5.74 -15.36
CA PRO A 77 6.18 -5.57 -16.78
C PRO A 77 6.78 -4.26 -17.30
N ALA A 78 7.42 -4.28 -18.47
CA ALA A 78 8.11 -3.11 -19.01
C ALA A 78 7.23 -1.84 -19.07
N PRO A 79 5.95 -1.88 -19.50
CA PRO A 79 5.09 -0.70 -19.49
C PRO A 79 4.87 -0.11 -18.09
N LEU A 80 4.78 -0.97 -17.07
CA LEU A 80 4.63 -0.54 -15.69
C LEU A 80 5.92 0.08 -15.16
N LEU A 81 7.08 -0.52 -15.48
CA LEU A 81 8.38 0.02 -15.11
C LEU A 81 8.60 1.42 -15.69
N ASP A 82 8.33 1.58 -16.99
CA ASP A 82 8.46 2.86 -17.71
C ASP A 82 7.52 3.92 -17.12
N ARG A 83 6.26 3.55 -16.83
CA ARG A 83 5.28 4.42 -16.16
C ARG A 83 5.81 4.91 -14.82
N LEU A 84 6.25 4.00 -13.95
CA LEU A 84 6.72 4.36 -12.61
C LEU A 84 7.96 5.26 -12.65
N VAL A 85 8.89 5.03 -13.58
CA VAL A 85 10.03 5.94 -13.81
C VAL A 85 9.55 7.30 -14.32
N GLY A 86 8.58 7.31 -15.24
CA GLY A 86 7.97 8.51 -15.82
C GLY A 86 7.27 9.42 -14.80
N ILE A 87 6.56 8.85 -13.82
CA ILE A 87 5.91 9.59 -12.72
C ILE A 87 6.89 10.51 -11.99
N TYR A 88 8.13 10.05 -11.84
CA TYR A 88 9.19 10.79 -11.17
C TYR A 88 10.00 11.70 -12.10
N ARG A 89 9.68 11.74 -13.40
CA ARG A 89 10.41 12.51 -14.42
C ARG A 89 11.91 12.27 -14.34
N GLY A 90 12.31 11.01 -14.16
CA GLY A 90 13.71 10.60 -14.03
C GLY A 90 14.37 10.91 -12.67
N ARG A 91 13.66 11.46 -11.69
CA ARG A 91 14.22 11.74 -10.34
C ARG A 91 14.44 10.49 -9.49
N LEU A 92 13.78 9.39 -9.82
CA LEU A 92 14.05 8.07 -9.24
C LEU A 92 14.69 7.18 -10.31
N SER A 93 15.71 6.44 -9.93
CA SER A 93 16.31 5.41 -10.78
C SER A 93 15.36 4.22 -10.92
N VAL A 94 15.60 3.40 -11.95
CA VAL A 94 14.89 2.13 -12.16
C VAL A 94 14.96 1.25 -10.90
N SER A 95 16.13 1.14 -10.27
CA SER A 95 16.33 0.39 -9.02
C SER A 95 15.50 0.96 -7.86
N ALA A 96 15.38 2.30 -7.75
CA ALA A 96 14.58 2.95 -6.72
C ALA A 96 13.06 2.74 -6.90
N VAL A 97 12.62 2.59 -8.15
CA VAL A 97 11.24 2.24 -8.52
C VAL A 97 10.94 0.77 -8.25
N ARG A 98 11.83 -0.16 -8.65
CA ARG A 98 11.69 -1.58 -8.28
C ARG A 98 11.64 -1.77 -6.77
N ALA A 99 12.46 -1.02 -6.04
CA ALA A 99 12.45 -1.03 -4.58
C ALA A 99 11.07 -0.65 -3.99
N LEU A 100 10.24 0.16 -4.67
CA LEU A 100 8.86 0.42 -4.23
C LEU A 100 7.97 -0.83 -4.37
N ALA A 101 8.06 -1.52 -5.50
CA ALA A 101 7.30 -2.76 -5.71
C ALA A 101 7.77 -3.88 -4.77
N LEU A 102 9.08 -3.98 -4.53
CA LEU A 102 9.67 -4.92 -3.57
C LEU A 102 9.24 -4.60 -2.14
N ALA A 103 9.14 -3.32 -1.77
CA ALA A 103 8.59 -2.92 -0.48
C ALA A 103 7.16 -3.44 -0.30
N ALA A 104 6.31 -3.37 -1.33
CA ALA A 104 4.93 -3.87 -1.24
C ALA A 104 4.86 -5.36 -0.89
N LEU A 105 5.70 -6.19 -1.53
CA LEU A 105 5.74 -7.63 -1.28
C LEU A 105 6.48 -8.01 0.01
N ARG A 106 7.49 -7.24 0.41
CA ARG A 106 8.14 -7.39 1.73
C ARG A 106 7.14 -7.14 2.85
N GLU A 107 6.44 -6.01 2.80
CA GLU A 107 5.47 -5.61 3.82
C GLU A 107 4.30 -6.61 3.88
N LEU A 108 3.81 -7.07 2.72
CA LEU A 108 2.83 -8.17 2.67
C LEU A 108 3.31 -9.37 3.48
N HIS A 109 4.52 -9.85 3.23
CA HIS A 109 5.06 -10.99 3.95
C HIS A 109 5.27 -10.70 5.44
N GLU A 110 5.83 -9.56 5.80
CA GLU A 110 6.09 -9.20 7.21
C GLU A 110 4.79 -9.08 8.03
N GLU A 111 3.72 -8.57 7.43
CA GLU A 111 2.45 -8.34 8.13
C GLU A 111 1.50 -9.54 8.07
N THR A 112 1.62 -10.43 7.08
CA THR A 112 0.64 -11.51 6.81
C THR A 112 1.25 -12.92 6.70
N ASN A 113 2.58 -13.04 6.62
CA ASN A 113 3.35 -14.24 6.23
C ASN A 113 3.12 -14.75 4.79
N LEU A 114 2.30 -14.08 3.99
CA LEU A 114 2.08 -14.45 2.60
C LEU A 114 3.32 -14.16 1.74
N ALA A 115 3.77 -15.15 0.97
CA ALA A 115 4.89 -15.04 0.05
C ALA A 115 4.39 -15.02 -1.39
N VAL A 116 4.82 -14.03 -2.18
CA VAL A 116 4.50 -13.93 -3.60
C VAL A 116 5.76 -14.16 -4.41
N GLY A 117 5.93 -15.40 -4.88
CA GLY A 117 7.07 -15.83 -5.67
C GLY A 117 7.76 -17.08 -5.11
N PRO A 118 8.68 -17.68 -5.87
CA PRO A 118 9.24 -18.98 -5.53
C PRO A 118 10.18 -18.90 -4.33
N SER A 119 10.16 -19.95 -3.51
CA SER A 119 11.18 -20.21 -2.49
C SER A 119 12.58 -20.30 -3.08
N TRP A 120 13.58 -20.07 -2.24
CA TRP A 120 14.97 -20.37 -2.59
C TRP A 120 15.17 -21.88 -2.73
N THR A 121 16.08 -22.28 -3.62
CA THR A 121 16.60 -23.65 -3.69
C THR A 121 17.56 -23.88 -2.51
N ASP A 122 17.68 -25.14 -2.05
CA ASP A 122 18.16 -25.59 -0.72
C ASP A 122 19.54 -25.11 -0.21
N SER A 123 20.23 -24.19 -0.88
CA SER A 123 21.52 -23.65 -0.41
C SER A 123 21.86 -22.20 -0.81
N ASP A 124 21.01 -21.47 -1.53
CA ASP A 124 21.42 -20.20 -2.16
C ASP A 124 20.80 -18.92 -1.56
N ARG A 125 20.15 -19.01 -0.39
CA ARG A 125 19.52 -17.84 0.23
C ARG A 125 20.55 -16.94 0.93
N PRO A 126 20.73 -15.67 0.51
CA PRO A 126 21.56 -14.72 1.25
C PRO A 126 21.06 -14.50 2.69
N ALA A 127 21.97 -14.34 3.65
CA ALA A 127 21.58 -14.01 5.02
C ALA A 127 20.81 -12.67 5.06
N GLY A 128 19.70 -12.66 5.81
CA GLY A 128 18.88 -11.45 6.01
C GLY A 128 18.02 -11.03 4.82
N CYS A 129 17.81 -11.90 3.82
CA CYS A 129 16.82 -11.67 2.76
C CYS A 129 15.49 -12.38 3.05
N LEU A 130 14.46 -12.08 2.25
CA LEU A 130 13.16 -12.74 2.31
C LEU A 130 13.30 -14.26 2.11
N PRO A 131 12.43 -15.08 2.73
CA PRO A 131 12.47 -16.54 2.57
C PRO A 131 12.07 -17.02 1.16
N PHE A 132 11.66 -16.10 0.30
CA PHE A 132 11.30 -16.30 -1.11
C PHE A 132 11.95 -15.22 -1.97
N ARG A 133 11.92 -15.42 -3.28
CA ARG A 133 12.29 -14.39 -4.27
C ARG A 133 11.00 -13.75 -4.77
N PRO A 134 10.75 -12.46 -4.47
CA PRO A 134 9.52 -11.80 -4.89
C PRO A 134 9.29 -11.87 -6.40
N ASP A 135 8.04 -12.08 -6.79
CA ASP A 135 7.61 -12.06 -8.19
C ASP A 135 6.85 -10.77 -8.48
N LEU A 136 7.44 -9.88 -9.28
CA LEU A 136 6.88 -8.57 -9.58
C LEU A 136 6.01 -8.56 -10.85
N GLU A 137 5.99 -9.66 -11.62
CA GLU A 137 5.40 -9.69 -12.97
C GLU A 137 3.89 -9.42 -12.96
N ARG A 138 3.19 -9.84 -11.90
CA ARG A 138 1.74 -9.74 -11.77
C ARG A 138 1.26 -8.50 -11.01
N LEU A 139 2.18 -7.65 -10.54
CA LEU A 139 1.82 -6.42 -9.86
C LEU A 139 1.22 -5.41 -10.82
N ARG A 140 0.08 -4.85 -10.43
CA ARG A 140 -0.61 -3.77 -11.14
C ARG A 140 -0.51 -2.50 -10.32
N TYR A 141 -0.22 -1.37 -10.95
CA TYR A 141 -0.20 -0.09 -10.24
C TYR A 141 -1.57 0.56 -10.33
N VAL A 142 -2.22 0.76 -9.18
CA VAL A 142 -3.66 1.09 -9.12
C VAL A 142 -3.97 2.43 -8.52
N ALA A 143 -3.08 3.00 -7.71
CA ALA A 143 -3.25 4.36 -7.20
C ALA A 143 -1.97 4.93 -6.58
N ARG A 144 -1.97 6.25 -6.37
CA ARG A 144 -0.97 6.95 -5.56
C ARG A 144 -1.64 7.88 -4.58
N ALA A 145 -1.14 7.98 -3.36
CA ALA A 145 -1.62 8.95 -2.39
C ALA A 145 -0.46 9.66 -1.68
N LEU A 146 -0.51 11.00 -1.66
CA LEU A 146 0.43 11.81 -0.91
C LEU A 146 -0.23 12.36 0.36
N THR A 147 0.32 12.02 1.53
CA THR A 147 -0.15 12.55 2.81
C THR A 147 -0.07 14.08 2.82
N PRO A 148 -1.14 14.79 3.23
CA PRO A 148 -1.16 16.24 3.29
C PRO A 148 -0.02 16.82 4.16
N PRO A 149 0.37 18.09 3.95
CA PRO A 149 1.22 18.81 4.91
C PRO A 149 0.58 18.89 6.30
N GLY A 150 1.38 19.04 7.36
CA GLY A 150 0.90 19.20 8.74
C GLY A 150 0.79 17.90 9.56
N HIS A 151 0.88 16.73 8.92
CA HIS A 151 0.96 15.46 9.65
C HIS A 151 2.37 15.18 10.16
N VAL A 152 2.47 14.62 11.38
CA VAL A 152 3.75 14.23 12.03
C VAL A 152 4.51 13.13 11.28
N ARG A 153 3.81 12.39 10.41
CA ARG A 153 4.36 11.45 9.44
C ARG A 153 3.72 11.72 8.09
N ARG A 154 4.53 11.72 7.04
CA ARG A 154 4.07 11.94 5.67
C ARG A 154 4.62 10.86 4.76
N PHE A 155 3.74 10.29 3.94
CA PHE A 155 4.07 9.27 2.97
C PHE A 155 3.64 9.67 1.57
N ASP A 156 4.41 9.21 0.60
CA ASP A 156 4.08 9.19 -0.82
C ASP A 156 3.87 7.71 -1.18
N THR A 157 2.64 7.24 -0.97
CA THR A 157 2.28 5.83 -1.00
C THR A 157 1.85 5.40 -2.39
N HIS A 158 2.48 4.31 -2.86
CA HIS A 158 2.24 3.67 -4.14
C HIS A 158 1.41 2.41 -3.90
N PHE A 159 0.21 2.35 -4.45
CA PHE A 159 -0.69 1.22 -4.28
C PHE A 159 -0.57 0.28 -5.47
N PHE A 160 -0.23 -0.97 -5.17
CA PHE A 160 -0.21 -2.06 -6.11
C PHE A 160 -1.42 -2.97 -5.87
N ALA A 161 -1.85 -3.70 -6.89
CA ALA A 161 -2.86 -4.75 -6.77
C ALA A 161 -2.34 -6.05 -7.36
N LEU A 162 -2.84 -7.16 -6.81
CA LEU A 162 -2.51 -8.51 -7.23
C LEU A 162 -3.75 -9.38 -7.04
N PHE A 163 -4.13 -10.15 -8.06
CA PHE A 163 -5.17 -11.17 -7.89
C PHE A 163 -4.57 -12.44 -7.30
N THR A 164 -5.25 -13.05 -6.34
CA THR A 164 -4.82 -14.29 -5.66
C THR A 164 -4.70 -15.47 -6.60
N ASP A 165 -5.51 -15.54 -7.66
CA ASP A 165 -5.54 -16.64 -8.63
C ASP A 165 -4.42 -16.56 -9.69
N GLU A 166 -3.64 -15.48 -9.72
CA GLU A 166 -2.57 -15.28 -10.70
C GLU A 166 -1.17 -15.58 -10.16
N VAL A 167 -1.07 -15.90 -8.86
CA VAL A 167 0.18 -16.17 -8.16
C VAL A 167 0.07 -17.42 -7.30
N ASP A 168 1.19 -18.09 -7.10
CA ASP A 168 1.27 -19.18 -6.13
C ASP A 168 1.31 -18.58 -4.72
N LEU A 169 0.17 -18.67 -4.02
CA LEU A 169 -0.04 -18.03 -2.73
C LEU A 169 -0.77 -19.00 -1.79
N ASP A 170 -0.11 -19.39 -0.70
CA ASP A 170 -0.74 -20.20 0.33
C ASP A 170 -1.47 -19.31 1.34
N LEU A 171 -2.79 -19.19 1.19
CA LEU A 171 -3.61 -18.41 2.14
C LEU A 171 -3.73 -19.08 3.52
N ALA A 172 -3.36 -20.36 3.67
CA ALA A 172 -3.44 -21.06 4.96
C ALA A 172 -2.37 -20.59 5.96
N VAL A 173 -1.30 -19.92 5.49
CA VAL A 173 -0.27 -19.33 6.37
C VAL A 173 -0.59 -17.91 6.83
N LEU A 174 -1.71 -17.33 6.37
CA LEU A 174 -2.19 -16.01 6.78
C LEU A 174 -2.36 -15.98 8.30
N GLN A 175 -1.66 -15.06 8.95
CA GLN A 175 -1.69 -14.92 10.41
C GLN A 175 -1.46 -13.48 10.84
N ASP A 176 -2.00 -13.14 12.01
CA ASP A 176 -1.80 -11.85 12.67
C ASP A 176 -0.30 -11.59 12.93
N SER A 177 0.09 -10.32 12.79
CA SER A 177 1.41 -9.81 13.15
C SER A 177 1.30 -8.82 14.31
N ARG A 178 2.42 -8.21 14.71
CA ARG A 178 2.40 -7.12 15.69
C ARG A 178 1.76 -5.83 15.15
N GLU A 179 1.73 -5.68 13.82
CA GLU A 179 1.28 -4.44 13.16
C GLU A 179 -0.16 -4.54 12.66
N LEU A 180 -0.52 -5.68 12.05
CA LEU A 180 -1.87 -5.97 11.56
C LEU A 180 -2.44 -7.24 12.21
N GLU A 181 -3.69 -7.15 12.64
CA GLU A 181 -4.49 -8.22 13.23
C GLU A 181 -5.92 -8.19 12.65
N ASP A 182 -6.76 -9.20 12.92
CA ASP A 182 -8.18 -9.20 12.48
C ASP A 182 -8.30 -9.00 10.95
N PHE A 183 -7.62 -9.87 10.20
CA PHE A 183 -7.69 -9.91 8.75
C PHE A 183 -9.09 -10.26 8.24
N ARG A 184 -9.56 -9.51 7.23
CA ARG A 184 -10.86 -9.70 6.59
C ARG A 184 -10.78 -9.54 5.09
N TRP A 185 -11.60 -10.33 4.40
CA TRP A 185 -11.88 -10.18 2.98
C TRP A 185 -13.18 -9.39 2.82
N VAL A 186 -13.06 -8.14 2.40
CA VAL A 186 -14.22 -7.23 2.28
C VAL A 186 -14.51 -6.92 0.81
N PRO A 187 -15.78 -6.74 0.42
CA PRO A 187 -16.12 -6.35 -0.94
C PRO A 187 -15.44 -5.03 -1.32
N VAL A 188 -14.81 -4.97 -2.50
CA VAL A 188 -14.15 -3.74 -2.98
C VAL A 188 -15.17 -2.61 -3.20
N GLY A 189 -16.38 -2.96 -3.63
CA GLY A 189 -17.48 -2.01 -3.87
C GLY A 189 -18.22 -1.54 -2.61
N ASP A 190 -18.20 -2.34 -1.54
CA ASP A 190 -18.92 -2.07 -0.30
C ASP A 190 -18.15 -2.58 0.94
N PRO A 191 -17.13 -1.84 1.41
CA PRO A 191 -16.31 -2.24 2.56
C PRO A 191 -16.94 -1.84 3.90
N THR A 192 -18.28 -1.75 4.01
CA THR A 192 -18.98 -1.24 5.22
C THR A 192 -18.86 -2.15 6.45
N GLU A 193 -18.40 -3.39 6.28
CA GLU A 193 -18.16 -4.35 7.36
C GLU A 193 -17.02 -3.96 8.32
N VAL A 194 -16.19 -3.00 7.92
CA VAL A 194 -14.96 -2.61 8.63
C VAL A 194 -14.80 -1.09 8.71
N ALA A 195 -14.15 -0.62 9.76
CA ALA A 195 -13.78 0.78 9.88
C ALA A 195 -12.51 1.05 9.05
N ILE A 196 -12.64 1.75 7.92
CA ILE A 196 -11.51 2.11 7.06
C ILE A 196 -11.26 3.62 7.05
N PRO A 197 -10.01 4.07 6.84
CA PRO A 197 -9.75 5.48 6.61
C PRO A 197 -10.31 6.04 5.30
N ASP A 198 -10.55 7.36 5.26
CA ASP A 198 -10.98 8.09 4.06
C ASP A 198 -10.12 7.80 2.82
N ILE A 199 -8.80 7.72 2.99
CA ILE A 199 -7.92 7.43 1.86
C ILE A 199 -8.11 6.00 1.36
N THR A 200 -8.23 5.01 2.26
CA THR A 200 -8.51 3.62 1.90
C THR A 200 -9.84 3.52 1.14
N ALA A 201 -10.89 4.19 1.60
CA ALA A 201 -12.18 4.24 0.91
C ALA A 201 -12.08 4.83 -0.50
N ARG A 202 -11.30 5.91 -0.68
CA ARG A 202 -11.08 6.52 -2.01
C ARG A 202 -10.31 5.60 -2.96
N ILE A 203 -9.34 4.84 -2.43
CA ILE A 203 -8.59 3.85 -3.21
C ILE A 203 -9.52 2.72 -3.65
N LEU A 204 -10.32 2.15 -2.74
CA LEU A 204 -11.30 1.12 -3.04
C LEU A 204 -12.30 1.57 -4.10
N HIS A 205 -12.89 2.75 -3.94
CA HIS A 205 -13.82 3.30 -4.92
C HIS A 205 -13.19 3.44 -6.31
N ALA A 206 -11.94 3.89 -6.38
CA ALA A 206 -11.25 4.03 -7.66
C ALA A 206 -10.89 2.67 -8.29
N VAL A 207 -10.52 1.68 -7.48
CA VAL A 207 -10.28 0.31 -7.95
C VAL A 207 -11.58 -0.37 -8.38
N HIS A 208 -12.68 -0.21 -7.65
CA HIS A 208 -14.00 -0.69 -8.04
C HIS A 208 -14.43 -0.13 -9.39
N THR A 209 -14.39 1.20 -9.53
CA THR A 209 -14.73 1.89 -10.79
C THR A 209 -13.87 1.38 -11.95
N ARG A 210 -12.62 1.05 -11.67
CA ARG A 210 -11.72 0.50 -12.68
C ARG A 210 -12.04 -0.96 -13.00
N LEU A 211 -12.34 -1.81 -12.02
CA LEU A 211 -12.77 -3.19 -12.22
C LEU A 211 -14.03 -3.27 -13.09
N ASP A 212 -14.98 -2.34 -12.91
CA ASP A 212 -16.19 -2.26 -13.74
C ASP A 212 -15.87 -2.03 -15.23
N ALA A 213 -14.82 -1.28 -15.54
CA ALA A 213 -14.41 -0.95 -16.91
C ALA A 213 -13.34 -1.90 -17.49
N ASP A 214 -12.51 -2.47 -16.61
CA ASP A 214 -11.33 -3.28 -16.90
C ASP A 214 -11.22 -4.38 -15.82
N PRO A 215 -12.00 -5.48 -15.95
CA PRO A 215 -12.05 -6.56 -14.94
C PRO A 215 -10.72 -7.29 -14.74
N LEU A 216 -9.81 -7.20 -15.71
CA LEU A 216 -8.47 -7.81 -15.63
C LEU A 216 -7.45 -6.89 -14.96
N LEU A 217 -7.83 -5.64 -14.67
CA LEU A 217 -6.95 -4.57 -14.22
C LEU A 217 -5.64 -4.55 -15.03
N GLY A 218 -5.71 -4.30 -16.34
CA GLY A 218 -4.57 -4.28 -17.25
C GLY A 218 -3.35 -3.49 -16.74
N PHE A 219 -2.14 -3.87 -17.14
CA PHE A 219 -0.91 -3.27 -16.58
C PHE A 219 -0.71 -1.79 -16.94
N ASP A 220 -1.45 -1.27 -17.93
CA ASP A 220 -1.34 0.06 -18.50
C ASP A 220 -2.53 0.99 -18.17
N GLY A 221 -3.47 0.55 -17.33
CA GLY A 221 -4.65 1.35 -16.98
C GLY A 221 -4.33 2.68 -16.26
N THR A 222 -5.28 3.60 -16.29
CA THR A 222 -5.14 4.93 -15.70
C THR A 222 -5.02 4.86 -14.18
N VAL A 223 -4.09 5.65 -13.61
CA VAL A 223 -3.81 5.61 -12.17
C VAL A 223 -4.21 6.91 -11.48
N PRO A 224 -5.19 6.91 -10.57
CA PRO A 224 -5.54 8.09 -9.78
C PRO A 224 -4.42 8.47 -8.81
N TYR A 225 -4.16 9.77 -8.72
CA TYR A 225 -3.26 10.36 -7.76
C TYR A 225 -4.00 11.32 -6.82
N PHE A 226 -4.08 10.93 -5.55
CA PHE A 226 -4.71 11.69 -4.49
C PHE A 226 -3.67 12.54 -3.74
N HIS A 227 -3.85 13.86 -3.72
CA HIS A 227 -2.97 14.77 -2.97
C HIS A 227 -3.71 16.01 -2.50
N VAL A 228 -3.03 16.88 -1.75
CA VAL A 228 -3.57 18.16 -1.33
C VAL A 228 -2.73 19.30 -1.89
N ARG A 229 -3.38 20.22 -2.60
CA ARG A 229 -2.78 21.45 -3.14
C ARG A 229 -3.51 22.66 -2.59
N ASN A 230 -2.80 23.58 -1.94
CA ASN A 230 -3.37 24.78 -1.31
C ASN A 230 -4.53 24.46 -0.35
N GLY A 231 -4.38 23.41 0.45
CA GLY A 231 -5.41 22.95 1.41
C GLY A 231 -6.61 22.23 0.79
N ARG A 232 -6.66 22.07 -0.55
CA ARG A 232 -7.76 21.40 -1.24
C ARG A 232 -7.37 19.98 -1.67
N PRO A 233 -8.21 18.96 -1.44
CA PRO A 233 -7.98 17.62 -1.98
C PRO A 233 -8.11 17.65 -3.50
N ILE A 234 -7.15 17.02 -4.19
CA ILE A 234 -7.06 16.91 -5.64
C ILE A 234 -6.97 15.42 -6.01
N ARG A 235 -7.64 15.05 -7.11
CA ARG A 235 -7.49 13.76 -7.80
C ARG A 235 -7.00 14.04 -9.22
N ASP A 236 -5.73 13.78 -9.48
CA ASP A 236 -5.15 13.80 -10.83
C ASP A 236 -5.11 12.37 -11.40
N LEU A 237 -4.79 12.22 -12.69
CA LEU A 237 -4.54 10.94 -13.35
C LEU A 237 -3.09 10.88 -13.83
N LEU A 238 -2.44 9.73 -13.63
CA LEU A 238 -1.05 9.46 -14.01
C LEU A 238 -0.95 8.52 -15.22
#